data_AF-A0A4Q6AC01-F1
#
_entry.id   AF-A0A4Q6AC01-F1
#
_cell.length_a   1.000
_cell.length_b   1.000
_cell.length_c   1.000
_cell.angle_alpha   90.00
_cell.angle_beta   90.00
_cell.angle_gamma   90.00
#
_symmetry.space_group_name_H-M   'P 1'
#
loop_
_entity.id
_entity.type
_entity.pdbx_description
1 polymer ?
#
loop_
_entity_poly.entity_id
_entity_poly.type
_entity_poly.pdbx_seq_one_letter_code
_entity_poly.pdbx_strand_id
1 'polypeptide(L)'
;MAAAAFTLFWKRRVKSYKVTLFLFDAIGLGLFTVIGLQKGIQMNLNPGICIALGTITGCFGGVCRDILLAQIPVLFRKEIYATACIAGGVVYFVLLSLTDKAIAEIVTVLLICSIRIIGYRRNWHLPAL
;
A
#
# COMPACT_ATOMS: atom_id res chain seq x y z
N MET A 1 23.13 -17.93 30.10
CA MET A 1 22.21 -18.82 29.35
C MET A 1 20.74 -18.34 29.36
N ALA A 2 20.22 -17.77 30.45
CA ALA A 2 18.85 -17.22 30.49
C ALA A 2 18.55 -16.14 29.44
N ALA A 3 19.50 -15.22 29.18
CA ALA A 3 19.34 -14.19 28.14
C ALA A 3 19.28 -14.75 26.71
N ALA A 4 19.98 -15.86 26.43
CA ALA A 4 19.94 -16.53 25.13
C ALA A 4 18.62 -17.30 24.92
N ALA A 5 18.08 -17.91 25.97
CA ALA A 5 16.78 -18.59 25.93
C ALA A 5 15.64 -17.58 25.75
N PHE A 6 15.68 -16.44 26.47
CA PHE A 6 14.70 -15.37 26.33
C PHE A 6 14.71 -14.75 24.92
N THR A 7 15.90 -14.48 24.37
CA THR A 7 16.04 -13.97 23.00
C THR A 7 15.59 -14.98 21.94
N LEU A 8 15.80 -16.29 22.12
CA LEU A 8 15.29 -17.33 21.22
C LEU A 8 13.76 -17.48 21.28
N PHE A 9 13.17 -17.39 22.47
CA PHE A 9 11.71 -17.45 22.66
C PHE A 9 11.02 -16.21 22.06
N TRP A 10 11.63 -15.03 22.25
CA TRP A 10 11.15 -13.78 21.65
C TRP A 10 11.28 -13.78 20.12
N LYS A 11 12.43 -14.25 19.58
CA LYS A 11 12.64 -14.36 18.11
C LYS A 11 11.59 -15.24 17.42
N ARG A 12 11.09 -16.28 18.08
CA ARG A 12 10.07 -17.19 17.50
C ARG A 12 8.68 -16.55 17.41
N ARG A 13 8.29 -15.68 18.37
CA ARG A 13 7.02 -14.94 18.33
C ARG A 13 7.02 -13.79 17.31
N VAL A 14 8.18 -13.21 17.00
CA VAL A 14 8.30 -12.08 16.04
C VAL A 14 7.99 -12.48 14.58
N LYS A 15 8.12 -13.76 14.21
CA LYS A 15 7.85 -14.20 12.82
C LYS A 15 6.38 -14.06 12.41
N SER A 16 5.44 -14.06 13.36
CA SER A 16 3.99 -14.01 13.08
C SER A 16 3.49 -12.61 12.69
N TYR A 17 4.07 -11.55 13.27
CA TYR A 17 3.58 -10.17 13.06
C TYR A 17 3.83 -9.63 11.64
N LYS A 18 4.80 -10.19 10.91
CA LYS A 18 5.14 -9.72 9.56
C LYS A 18 3.97 -9.86 8.58
N VAL A 19 3.22 -10.97 8.66
CA VAL A 19 2.08 -11.24 7.77
C VAL A 19 0.90 -10.33 8.11
N THR A 20 0.61 -10.17 9.41
CA THR A 20 -0.47 -9.29 9.87
C THR A 20 -0.18 -7.84 9.53
N LEU A 21 1.04 -7.35 9.80
CA LEU A 21 1.45 -5.99 9.45
C LEU A 21 1.36 -5.74 7.95
N PHE A 22 1.74 -6.72 7.12
CA PHE A 22 1.61 -6.63 5.67
C PHE A 22 0.14 -6.55 5.21
N LEU A 23 -0.77 -7.29 5.85
CA LEU A 23 -2.18 -7.25 5.49
C LEU A 23 -2.80 -5.89 5.83
N PHE A 24 -2.50 -5.36 7.02
CA PHE A 24 -2.91 -4.01 7.43
C PHE A 24 -2.31 -2.94 6.51
N ASP A 25 -1.08 -3.13 6.05
CA ASP A 25 -0.41 -2.25 5.09
C ASP A 25 -1.13 -2.19 3.74
N ALA A 26 -1.48 -3.35 3.17
CA ALA A 26 -2.16 -3.43 1.89
C ALA A 26 -3.54 -2.76 1.95
N ILE A 27 -4.29 -3.03 3.03
CA ILE A 27 -5.62 -2.44 3.26
C ILE A 27 -5.51 -0.92 3.45
N GLY A 28 -4.60 -0.48 4.32
CA GLY A 28 -4.37 0.94 4.57
C GLY A 28 -3.95 1.69 3.31
N LEU A 29 -3.06 1.10 2.51
CA LEU A 29 -2.63 1.66 1.23
C LEU A 29 -3.83 1.92 0.31
N GLY A 30 -4.69 0.92 0.08
CA GLY A 30 -5.86 1.07 -0.79
C GLY A 30 -6.81 2.17 -0.30
N LEU A 31 -7.17 2.14 0.99
CA LEU A 31 -8.08 3.11 1.59
C LEU A 31 -7.54 4.55 1.51
N PHE A 32 -6.30 4.77 1.93
CA PHE A 32 -5.70 6.11 1.92
C PHE A 32 -5.46 6.64 0.51
N THR A 33 -5.18 5.76 -0.46
CA THR A 33 -5.07 6.16 -1.88
C THR A 33 -6.40 6.70 -2.40
N VAL A 34 -7.50 6.01 -2.10
CA VAL A 34 -8.86 6.43 -2.51
C VAL A 34 -9.30 7.71 -1.80
N ILE A 35 -9.00 7.86 -0.51
CA ILE A 35 -9.28 9.10 0.24
C ILE A 35 -8.54 10.28 -0.39
N GLY A 36 -7.27 10.11 -0.77
CA GLY A 36 -6.50 11.16 -1.45
C GLY A 36 -7.05 11.50 -2.83
N LEU A 37 -7.40 10.49 -3.64
CA LEU A 37 -8.08 10.69 -4.94
C LEU A 37 -9.37 11.49 -4.79
N GLN A 38 -10.22 11.08 -3.85
CA GLN A 38 -11.49 11.75 -3.56
C GLN A 38 -11.27 13.19 -3.11
N LYS A 39 -10.26 13.45 -2.26
CA LYS A 39 -9.96 14.81 -1.82
C LYS A 39 -9.49 15.68 -2.98
N GLY A 40 -8.68 15.14 -3.89
CA GLY A 40 -8.27 15.84 -5.11
C GLY A 40 -9.46 16.20 -6.00
N ILE A 41 -10.41 15.28 -6.17
CA ILE A 41 -11.64 15.52 -6.94
C ILE A 41 -12.52 16.58 -6.27
N GLN A 42 -12.68 16.54 -4.94
CA GLN A 42 -13.42 17.58 -4.20
C GLN A 42 -12.81 18.98 -4.37
N MET A 43 -11.51 19.05 -4.63
CA MET A 43 -10.79 20.30 -4.89
C MET A 43 -10.77 20.67 -6.39
N ASN A 44 -11.51 19.96 -7.25
CA ASN A 44 -11.55 20.13 -8.70
C ASN A 44 -10.16 20.12 -9.36
N LEU A 45 -9.24 19.28 -8.85
CA LEU A 45 -7.91 19.12 -9.42
C LEU A 45 -7.93 18.23 -10.67
N ASN A 46 -6.93 18.41 -11.53
CA ASN A 46 -6.73 17.56 -12.71
C ASN A 46 -6.51 16.10 -12.28
N PRO A 47 -7.08 15.09 -13.00
CA PRO A 47 -6.88 13.67 -12.72
C PRO A 47 -5.44 13.25 -12.41
N GLY A 48 -4.44 13.80 -13.13
CA GLY A 48 -3.04 13.48 -12.87
C GLY A 48 -2.58 13.89 -11.46
N ILE A 49 -3.03 15.06 -10.99
CA ILE A 49 -2.73 15.57 -9.64
C ILE A 49 -3.47 14.75 -8.59
N CYS A 50 -4.71 14.35 -8.86
CA CYS A 50 -5.48 13.48 -7.95
C CYS A 50 -4.79 12.13 -7.75
N ILE A 51 -4.26 11.52 -8.82
CA ILE A 51 -3.52 10.25 -8.74
C ILE A 51 -2.22 10.43 -7.95
N ALA A 52 -1.48 11.51 -8.20
CA ALA A 52 -0.27 11.82 -7.45
C ALA A 52 -0.58 12.02 -5.96
N LEU A 53 -1.61 12.80 -5.63
CA LEU A 53 -2.06 13.05 -4.25
C LEU A 53 -2.45 11.74 -3.56
N GLY A 54 -3.30 10.93 -4.20
CA GLY A 54 -3.68 9.61 -3.69
C GLY A 54 -2.48 8.70 -3.45
N THR A 55 -1.55 8.64 -4.41
CA THR A 55 -0.35 7.80 -4.29
C THR A 55 0.54 8.24 -3.13
N ILE A 56 0.74 9.55 -2.97
CA ILE A 56 1.52 10.11 -1.85
C ILE A 56 0.83 9.78 -0.53
N THR A 57 -0.47 10.07 -0.40
CA THR A 57 -1.23 9.81 0.83
C THR A 57 -1.22 8.33 1.21
N GLY A 58 -1.42 7.45 0.23
CA GLY A 58 -1.38 6.01 0.43
C GLY A 58 -0.01 5.50 0.87
N CYS A 59 1.05 5.92 0.18
CA CYS A 59 2.40 5.41 0.43
C CYS A 59 3.02 5.98 1.72
N PHE A 60 2.63 7.19 2.12
CA PHE A 60 3.21 7.88 3.28
C PHE A 60 3.07 7.07 4.57
N GLY A 61 1.94 6.41 4.80
CA GLY A 61 1.74 5.56 5.99
C GLY A 61 2.72 4.38 6.05
N GLY A 62 2.95 3.71 4.93
CA GLY A 62 3.93 2.63 4.82
C GLY A 62 5.36 3.13 5.03
N VAL A 63 5.69 4.30 4.46
CA VAL A 63 6.99 4.95 4.62
C VAL A 63 7.25 5.33 6.08
N CYS A 64 6.29 5.98 6.75
CA CYS A 64 6.41 6.33 8.17
C CYS A 64 6.63 5.10 9.05
N ARG A 65 5.90 4.01 8.80
CA ARG A 65 6.10 2.75 9.53
C ARG A 65 7.53 2.24 9.34
N ASP A 66 8.02 2.22 8.11
CA ASP A 66 9.33 1.65 7.81
C ASP A 66 10.47 2.49 8.43
N ILE A 67 10.33 3.83 8.43
CA ILE A 67 11.25 4.76 9.10
C ILE A 67 11.25 4.51 10.62
N LEU A 68 10.08 4.38 11.25
CA LEU A 68 9.98 4.09 12.70
C LEU A 68 10.59 2.73 13.07
N LEU A 69 10.61 1.78 12.13
CA LEU A 69 11.26 0.48 12.28
C LEU A 69 12.76 0.51 11.91
N ALA A 70 13.32 1.68 11.58
CA ALA A 70 14.69 1.86 11.08
C ALA A 70 15.01 0.97 9.85
N GLN A 71 14.04 0.78 8.96
CA GLN A 71 14.17 0.03 7.72
C GLN A 71 14.01 0.95 6.50
N ILE A 72 14.71 0.63 5.41
CA ILE A 72 14.52 1.32 4.14
C ILE A 72 13.08 1.07 3.66
N PRO A 73 12.29 2.14 3.38
CA PRO A 73 10.90 2.01 3.01
C PRO A 73 10.66 1.09 1.81
N VAL A 74 9.61 0.27 1.88
CA VAL A 74 9.25 -0.67 0.81
C VAL A 74 8.95 0.07 -0.49
N LEU A 75 8.47 1.31 -0.42
CA LEU A 75 8.27 2.19 -1.56
C LEU A 75 9.53 2.32 -2.44
N PHE A 76 10.71 2.45 -1.83
CA PHE A 76 11.98 2.60 -2.55
C PHE A 76 12.57 1.28 -3.02
N ARG A 77 12.14 0.14 -2.46
CA ARG A 77 12.66 -1.18 -2.83
C ARG A 77 11.83 -1.90 -3.87
N LYS A 78 10.53 -1.61 -3.95
CA LYS A 78 9.60 -2.31 -4.84
C LYS A 78 8.84 -1.28 -5.65
N GLU A 79 9.27 -1.08 -6.89
CA GLU A 79 8.60 -0.19 -7.85
C GLU A 79 7.10 -0.52 -8.04
N ILE A 80 6.74 -1.79 -7.82
CA ILE A 80 5.36 -2.31 -7.84
C ILE A 80 4.44 -1.57 -6.85
N TYR A 81 4.98 -0.94 -5.80
CA TYR A 81 4.20 -0.26 -4.79
C TYR A 81 3.54 1.01 -5.32
N ALA A 82 4.33 1.89 -5.94
CA ALA A 82 3.84 3.13 -6.53
C ALA A 82 2.98 2.84 -7.76
N THR A 83 3.38 1.88 -8.59
CA THR A 83 2.64 1.53 -9.80
C THR A 83 1.26 0.94 -9.49
N ALA A 84 1.11 0.18 -8.39
CA ALA A 84 -0.20 -0.30 -7.94
C ALA A 84 -1.16 0.86 -7.59
N CYS A 85 -0.68 1.89 -6.91
CA CYS A 85 -1.48 3.08 -6.58
C CYS A 85 -1.84 3.88 -7.83
N ILE A 86 -0.89 4.07 -8.76
CA ILE A 86 -1.13 4.77 -10.03
C ILE A 86 -2.15 4.01 -10.87
N ALA A 87 -1.98 2.69 -11.03
CA ALA A 87 -2.92 1.84 -11.75
C ALA A 87 -4.31 1.87 -11.09
N GLY A 88 -4.39 1.78 -9.76
CA GLY A 88 -5.63 1.93 -9.01
C GLY A 88 -6.30 3.28 -9.26
N GLY A 89 -5.53 4.38 -9.26
CA GLY A 89 -6.04 5.72 -9.55
C GLY A 89 -6.58 5.87 -10.97
N VAL A 90 -5.90 5.31 -11.98
CA VAL A 90 -6.40 5.31 -13.37
C VAL A 90 -7.71 4.52 -13.46
N VAL A 91 -7.75 3.32 -12.87
CA VAL A 91 -8.96 2.48 -12.84
C VAL A 91 -10.11 3.20 -12.13
N TYR A 92 -9.83 3.91 -11.03
CA TYR A 92 -10.83 4.69 -10.30
C TYR A 92 -11.49 5.75 -11.19
N PHE A 93 -10.71 6.53 -11.94
CA PHE A 93 -11.25 7.54 -12.86
C PHE A 93 -12.06 6.93 -14.01
N VAL A 94 -11.65 5.78 -14.52
CA VAL A 94 -12.42 5.05 -15.54
C VAL A 94 -13.74 4.55 -14.96
N LEU A 95 -13.73 3.94 -13.77
CA LEU A 95 -14.94 3.44 -13.12
C LEU A 95 -15.91 4.55 -12.71
N LEU A 96 -15.39 5.71 -12.32
CA LEU A 96 -16.21 6.88 -11.98
C LEU A 96 -17.07 7.34 -13.17
N SER A 97 -16.65 7.03 -14.40
CA SER A 97 -17.38 7.36 -15.63
C SER A 97 -18.44 6.31 -16.01
N LEU A 98 -18.40 5.12 -15.40
CA LEU A 98 -19.25 3.98 -15.75
C LEU A 98 -20.24 3.58 -14.64
N THR A 99 -19.95 3.94 -13.39
CA THR A 99 -20.60 3.39 -12.20
C THR A 99 -20.68 4.44 -11.06
N ASP A 100 -21.54 4.20 -10.07
CA ASP A 100 -21.58 4.96 -8.83
C ASP A 100 -20.23 5.04 -8.10
N LYS A 101 -19.99 6.21 -7.50
CA LYS A 101 -18.78 6.54 -6.76
C LYS A 101 -18.45 5.50 -5.68
N ALA A 102 -19.44 5.04 -4.91
CA ALA A 102 -19.24 4.07 -3.84
C ALA A 102 -18.67 2.73 -4.35
N ILE A 103 -19.15 2.26 -5.51
CA ILE A 103 -18.67 1.00 -6.10
C ILE A 103 -17.27 1.22 -6.69
N ALA A 104 -17.02 2.37 -7.34
CA ALA A 104 -15.69 2.72 -7.85
C ALA A 104 -14.63 2.73 -6.74
N GLU A 105 -14.97 3.30 -5.57
CA GLU A 105 -14.09 3.30 -4.39
C GLU A 105 -13.79 1.88 -3.91
N ILE A 106 -14.81 1.05 -3.70
CA ILE A 106 -14.65 -0.33 -3.21
C ILE A 106 -13.80 -1.17 -4.18
N VAL A 107 -14.09 -1.10 -5.48
CA VAL A 107 -13.34 -1.84 -6.51
C VAL A 107 -11.88 -1.39 -6.54
N THR A 108 -11.62 -0.10 -6.40
CA THR A 108 -10.25 0.44 -6.41
C THR A 108 -9.44 -0.04 -5.20
N VAL A 109 -10.04 0.00 -4.00
CA VAL A 109 -9.39 -0.53 -2.78
C VAL A 109 -9.09 -2.02 -2.94
N LEU A 110 -10.06 -2.80 -3.42
CA LEU A 110 -9.87 -4.24 -3.66
C LEU A 110 -8.78 -4.52 -4.69
N LEU A 111 -8.70 -3.71 -5.75
CA LEU A 111 -7.70 -3.86 -6.80
C LEU A 111 -6.29 -3.58 -6.26
N ILE A 112 -6.10 -2.48 -5.52
CA ILE A 112 -4.81 -2.14 -4.89
C ILE A 112 -4.41 -3.23 -3.88
N CYS A 113 -5.34 -3.67 -3.02
CA CYS A 113 -5.11 -4.76 -2.07
C CYS A 113 -4.72 -6.06 -2.78
N SER A 114 -5.42 -6.42 -3.85
CA SER A 114 -5.16 -7.65 -4.61
C SER A 114 -3.77 -7.61 -5.26
N ILE A 115 -3.41 -6.49 -5.90
CA ILE A 115 -2.07 -6.31 -6.50
C ILE A 115 -0.98 -6.46 -5.42
N ARG A 116 -1.18 -5.88 -4.24
CA ARG A 116 -0.24 -6.00 -3.11
C ARG A 116 -0.11 -7.44 -2.63
N ILE A 117 -1.23 -8.13 -2.40
CA ILE A 117 -1.23 -9.52 -1.93
C ILE A 117 -0.58 -10.45 -2.97
N ILE A 118 -0.88 -10.28 -4.25
CA ILE A 118 -0.29 -11.05 -5.35
C ILE A 118 1.22 -10.77 -5.43
N GLY A 119 1.64 -9.50 -5.37
CA GLY A 119 3.04 -9.11 -5.38
C GLY A 119 3.84 -9.65 -4.20
N TYR A 120 3.20 -9.80 -3.03
CA TYR A 120 3.80 -10.46 -1.86
C TYR A 120 3.89 -11.97 -2.04
N ARG A 121 2.82 -12.64 -2.50
CA ARG A 121 2.83 -14.10 -2.71
C ARG A 121 3.78 -14.55 -3.81
N ARG A 122 3.96 -13.75 -4.87
CA ARG A 122 4.85 -14.10 -5.98
C ARG A 122 6.33 -13.79 -5.71
N ASN A 123 6.70 -13.27 -4.54
CA ASN A 123 8.08 -12.86 -4.25
C ASN A 123 8.70 -12.09 -5.43
N TRP A 124 7.95 -11.16 -6.04
CA TRP A 124 8.50 -10.26 -7.04
C TRP A 124 9.55 -9.39 -6.33
N HIS A 125 10.76 -9.90 -6.38
CA HIS A 125 12.01 -9.21 -6.24
C HIS A 125 12.41 -8.95 -7.69
N LEU A 126 12.39 -7.70 -8.13
CA LEU A 126 13.25 -7.39 -9.28
C LEU A 126 14.67 -7.77 -8.84
N PRO A 127 15.44 -8.50 -9.67
CA PRO A 127 16.83 -8.76 -9.38
C PRO A 127 17.50 -7.40 -9.14
N ALA A 128 17.99 -7.20 -7.92
CA ALA A 128 18.84 -6.07 -7.62
C ALA A 128 20.13 -6.28 -8.41
N LEU A 129 20.39 -5.41 -9.38
CA LEU A 129 21.74 -5.20 -9.88
C LEU A 129 22.61 -4.58 -8.78
#